data_AF-A0A059WU63-F1
#
_entry.id   AF-A0A059WU63-F1
#
_cell.length_a   1.000
_cell.length_b   1.000
_cell.length_c   1.000
_cell.angle_alpha   90.00
_cell.angle_beta   90.00
_cell.angle_gamma   90.00
#
_symmetry.space_group_name_H-M   'P 1'
#
loop_
_entity.id
_entity.type
_entity.pdbx_description
1 polymer ?
#
loop_
_entity_poly.entity_id
_entity_poly.type
_entity_poly.pdbx_seq_one_letter_code
_entity_poly.pdbx_strand_id
1 'polypeptide(L)'
;QAFAGLLWSKQSYIFDVHIWLDGDNADDRPPESRWSKRNAHWQHLNSLRVLSMPDKWEYPWFAAWDLAFHCVALALVDAEFAKENLWLMLFEQFQHPNGQIPAYEWEFSDLNPPVHAWAVWRVYNMDRLRSGHADREWLEKCFHKLLINFAWWVNKVDSEGNNIFEGGFLGLDNITVIDRSEKQAGGVVLEQSDATGWMGMFCLNLMRIALELAKENKVYESLATKFFEHYVYVGAAMKRMGGRDYSLWDEKDGFFYDVLRYPDGDFHKFRVRSLVGIIPLYAIERLEIDWIQPFKVFRSNLEWFVRNRQDLVQRCVHLIEHDGMKVYVLAIVDEEQMKGILDRVFDSEEFLSDYGIRSLSKFHRDHPYVFGSSEVRYEPAESDSKIKGGNSNWRGPVWFPTTFLIIESLRKLGKAYGPDFSVPLPDDSGRRVTLTGMAEEIANRLIRIFTKNEEGRRPVYGGSKKFQDDPHWRDYILFYEYFHGDNGAGIGASHQTGWTALVASLIDEWRR
;
A
#
# COMPACT_ATOMS: atom_id res chain seq x y z
N GLN A 1 -17.07 -17.80 1.62
CA GLN A 1 -15.85 -18.43 2.17
C GLN A 1 -14.87 -17.38 2.68
N ALA A 2 -14.48 -16.37 1.90
CA ALA A 2 -13.61 -15.27 2.35
C ALA A 2 -14.04 -14.62 3.70
N PHE A 3 -15.31 -14.19 3.82
CA PHE A 3 -15.82 -13.63 5.08
C PHE A 3 -15.75 -14.62 6.25
N ALA A 4 -16.09 -15.89 6.01
CA ALA A 4 -16.02 -16.90 7.05
C ALA A 4 -14.57 -17.11 7.54
N GLY A 5 -13.60 -17.12 6.62
CA GLY A 5 -12.18 -17.21 6.98
C GLY A 5 -11.68 -15.98 7.76
N LEU A 6 -12.03 -14.76 7.34
CA LEU A 6 -11.72 -13.53 8.10
C LEU A 6 -12.25 -13.58 9.53
N LEU A 7 -13.53 -13.96 9.70
CA LEU A 7 -14.15 -14.09 11.02
C LEU A 7 -13.50 -15.20 11.84
N TRP A 8 -13.06 -16.28 11.20
CA TRP A 8 -12.37 -17.39 11.85
C TRP A 8 -10.94 -17.04 12.29
N SER A 9 -10.29 -16.10 11.59
CA SER A 9 -8.96 -15.56 11.91
C SER A 9 -8.98 -14.49 13.02
N LYS A 10 -10.14 -14.16 13.59
CA LYS A 10 -10.20 -13.37 14.83
C LYS A 10 -9.56 -14.18 15.97
N GLN A 11 -8.55 -13.62 16.63
CA GLN A 11 -7.84 -14.28 17.74
C GLN A 11 -7.70 -13.37 18.95
N SER A 12 -7.75 -13.95 20.14
CA SER A 12 -7.37 -13.27 21.37
C SER A 12 -5.85 -13.11 21.39
N TYR A 13 -5.38 -11.86 21.35
CA TYR A 13 -3.97 -11.51 21.43
C TYR A 13 -3.70 -10.93 22.82
N ILE A 14 -3.12 -11.75 23.70
CA ILE A 14 -2.79 -11.39 25.08
C ILE A 14 -1.28 -11.24 25.17
N PHE A 15 -0.82 -9.99 25.20
CA PHE A 15 0.61 -9.70 25.26
C PHE A 15 0.84 -8.38 25.98
N ASP A 16 1.48 -8.44 27.14
CA ASP A 16 2.00 -7.29 27.86
C ASP A 16 3.53 -7.34 27.76
N VAL A 17 4.10 -6.38 27.04
CA VAL A 17 5.54 -6.33 26.79
C VAL A 17 6.32 -6.15 28.10
N HIS A 18 5.81 -5.32 29.01
CA HIS A 18 6.47 -5.05 30.28
C HIS A 18 6.50 -6.32 31.15
N ILE A 19 5.36 -7.00 31.31
CA ILE A 19 5.30 -8.28 32.04
C ILE A 19 6.17 -9.35 31.36
N TRP A 20 6.20 -9.41 30.03
CA TRP A 20 7.05 -10.37 29.33
C TRP A 20 8.55 -10.13 29.58
N LEU A 21 8.99 -8.87 29.66
CA LEU A 21 10.37 -8.50 29.94
C LEU A 21 10.75 -8.77 31.41
N ASP A 22 9.91 -8.34 32.36
CA ASP A 22 10.17 -8.45 33.80
C ASP A 22 9.95 -9.86 34.37
N GLY A 23 9.04 -10.62 33.77
CA GLY A 23 8.47 -11.83 34.36
C GLY A 23 7.33 -11.52 35.32
N ASP A 24 6.38 -12.44 35.38
CA ASP A 24 5.23 -12.42 36.29
C ASP A 24 5.53 -13.07 37.64
N ASN A 25 6.60 -13.87 37.74
CA ASN A 25 7.09 -14.49 38.97
C ASN A 25 8.35 -13.81 39.50
N ALA A 26 8.25 -13.17 40.68
CA ALA A 26 9.37 -12.49 41.31
C ALA A 26 10.50 -13.44 41.78
N ASP A 27 10.17 -14.71 42.05
CA ASP A 27 11.11 -15.75 42.50
C ASP A 27 11.79 -16.49 41.34
N ASP A 28 11.30 -16.32 40.10
CA ASP A 28 11.84 -16.93 38.88
C ASP A 28 11.96 -15.89 37.76
N ARG A 29 12.81 -14.88 38.01
CA ARG A 29 12.97 -13.77 37.08
C ARG A 29 13.62 -14.25 35.77
N PRO A 30 13.17 -13.72 34.63
CA PRO A 30 13.84 -13.87 33.35
C PRO A 30 15.34 -13.50 33.39
N PRO A 31 16.17 -14.13 32.53
CA PRO A 31 17.56 -13.70 32.35
C PRO A 31 17.64 -12.23 31.91
N GLU A 32 18.61 -11.48 32.44
CA GLU A 32 18.83 -10.05 32.08
C GLU A 32 18.94 -9.83 30.56
N SER A 33 19.48 -10.82 29.82
CA SER A 33 19.56 -10.76 28.36
C SER A 33 18.22 -10.53 27.66
N ARG A 34 17.08 -10.82 28.30
CA ARG A 34 15.74 -10.56 27.74
C ARG A 34 15.51 -9.07 27.45
N TRP A 35 16.08 -8.17 28.26
CA TRP A 35 16.03 -6.72 28.05
C TRP A 35 16.81 -6.23 26.83
N SER A 36 17.63 -7.08 26.23
CA SER A 36 18.34 -6.80 24.98
C SER A 36 17.68 -7.44 23.75
N LYS A 37 16.52 -8.09 23.92
CA LYS A 37 15.75 -8.72 22.84
C LYS A 37 14.77 -7.74 22.19
N ARG A 38 14.06 -8.23 21.17
CA ARG A 38 13.03 -7.50 20.43
C ARG A 38 12.08 -6.75 21.35
N ASN A 39 11.60 -5.61 20.87
CA ASN A 39 10.52 -4.83 21.49
C ASN A 39 10.80 -4.30 22.91
N ALA A 40 12.04 -4.35 23.42
CA ALA A 40 12.37 -3.84 24.77
C ALA A 40 11.99 -2.35 24.97
N HIS A 41 11.92 -1.58 23.90
CA HIS A 41 11.51 -0.17 23.91
C HIS A 41 9.98 0.05 23.82
N TRP A 42 9.21 -1.03 23.70
CA TRP A 42 7.75 -1.01 23.55
C TRP A 42 7.02 -1.46 24.81
N GLN A 43 7.57 -1.17 26.00
CA GLN A 43 7.00 -1.56 27.31
C GLN A 43 5.57 -1.07 27.55
N HIS A 44 5.13 -0.01 26.86
CA HIS A 44 3.77 0.50 26.94
C HIS A 44 2.76 -0.38 26.19
N LEU A 45 3.22 -1.28 25.31
CA LEU A 45 2.35 -2.12 24.53
C LEU A 45 1.75 -3.20 25.41
N ASN A 46 0.43 -3.13 25.56
CA ASN A 46 -0.38 -4.09 26.31
C ASN A 46 -1.65 -4.40 25.53
N SER A 47 -1.81 -5.68 25.19
CA SER A 47 -2.99 -6.21 24.55
C SER A 47 -3.68 -7.24 25.44
N LEU A 48 -4.99 -7.08 25.55
CA LEU A 48 -5.97 -8.07 25.99
C LEU A 48 -7.19 -7.87 25.09
N ARG A 49 -7.01 -8.14 23.80
CA ARG A 49 -7.95 -7.76 22.74
C ARG A 49 -8.12 -8.89 21.73
N VAL A 50 -9.24 -8.85 21.02
CA VAL A 50 -9.46 -9.71 19.85
C VAL A 50 -9.03 -8.95 18.61
N LEU A 51 -8.08 -9.49 17.86
CA LEU A 51 -7.54 -8.89 16.64
C LEU A 51 -7.77 -9.81 15.44
N SER A 52 -7.90 -9.22 14.26
CA SER A 52 -7.86 -9.95 12.99
C SER A 52 -6.41 -10.30 12.63
N MET A 53 -6.11 -11.60 12.49
CA MET A 53 -4.79 -12.09 12.11
C MET A 53 -4.67 -12.36 10.60
N PRO A 54 -3.47 -12.24 9.99
CA PRO A 54 -3.25 -12.56 8.58
C PRO A 54 -3.61 -14.00 8.25
N ASP A 55 -3.21 -14.93 9.11
CA ASP A 55 -3.48 -16.36 9.03
C ASP A 55 -3.75 -16.89 10.45
N LYS A 56 -4.63 -17.87 10.60
CA LYS A 56 -4.96 -18.40 11.93
C LYS A 56 -3.83 -19.23 12.55
N TRP A 57 -3.08 -19.94 11.72
CA TRP A 57 -2.17 -21.00 12.10
C TRP A 57 -0.72 -20.59 11.94
N GLU A 58 -0.36 -20.04 10.77
CA GLU A 58 1.03 -19.72 10.43
C GLU A 58 1.43 -18.33 10.93
N TYR A 59 0.47 -17.39 10.95
CA TYR A 59 0.67 -16.03 11.44
C TYR A 59 -0.32 -15.66 12.56
N PRO A 60 -0.30 -16.35 13.72
CA PRO A 60 -1.21 -16.08 14.84
C PRO A 60 -0.85 -14.80 15.62
N TRP A 61 -0.41 -13.77 14.91
CA TRP A 61 0.07 -12.49 15.41
C TRP A 61 -0.34 -11.38 14.43
N PHE A 62 -0.49 -10.16 14.92
CA PHE A 62 -0.94 -9.05 14.08
C PHE A 62 0.23 -8.45 13.30
N ALA A 63 -0.04 -8.07 12.05
CA ALA A 63 0.77 -7.15 11.28
C ALA A 63 -0.10 -5.92 10.96
N ALA A 64 0.37 -4.72 11.31
CA ALA A 64 -0.46 -3.52 11.23
C ALA A 64 -0.86 -3.18 9.78
N TRP A 65 0.04 -3.38 8.82
CA TRP A 65 -0.28 -3.11 7.41
C TRP A 65 -1.23 -4.15 6.82
N ASP A 66 -1.07 -5.45 7.13
CA ASP A 66 -2.06 -6.49 6.79
C ASP A 66 -3.44 -6.17 7.35
N LEU A 67 -3.50 -5.82 8.64
CA LEU A 67 -4.73 -5.50 9.37
C LEU A 67 -5.52 -4.38 8.69
N ALA A 68 -4.84 -3.39 8.10
CA ALA A 68 -5.48 -2.33 7.33
C ALA A 68 -6.31 -2.89 6.15
N PHE A 69 -5.78 -3.88 5.42
CA PHE A 69 -6.49 -4.55 4.33
C PHE A 69 -7.58 -5.50 4.82
N HIS A 70 -7.36 -6.20 5.94
CA HIS A 70 -8.38 -7.05 6.58
C HIS A 70 -9.63 -6.23 6.89
N CYS A 71 -9.42 -5.05 7.48
CA CYS A 71 -10.49 -4.16 7.93
C CYS A 71 -11.36 -3.67 6.76
N VAL A 72 -10.79 -3.45 5.58
CA VAL A 72 -11.56 -3.11 4.37
C VAL A 72 -12.50 -4.23 3.98
N ALA A 73 -12.03 -5.49 3.95
CA ALA A 73 -12.90 -6.63 3.64
C ALA A 73 -13.91 -6.92 4.78
N LEU A 74 -13.49 -6.81 6.04
CA LEU A 74 -14.35 -6.99 7.22
C LEU A 74 -15.50 -5.97 7.26
N ALA A 75 -15.27 -4.73 6.85
CA ALA A 75 -16.29 -3.68 6.88
C ALA A 75 -17.54 -3.99 6.01
N LEU A 76 -17.48 -5.01 5.14
CA LEU A 76 -18.64 -5.48 4.39
C LEU A 76 -19.64 -6.26 5.27
N VAL A 77 -19.18 -6.86 6.37
CA VAL A 77 -19.98 -7.71 7.26
C VAL A 77 -19.97 -7.27 8.73
N ASP A 78 -18.93 -6.54 9.17
CA ASP A 78 -18.70 -6.14 10.56
C ASP A 78 -17.83 -4.88 10.61
N ALA A 79 -18.44 -3.73 10.29
CA ALA A 79 -17.75 -2.45 10.23
C ALA A 79 -17.31 -1.93 11.61
N GLU A 80 -18.03 -2.28 12.67
CA GLU A 80 -17.67 -1.92 14.05
C GLU A 80 -16.35 -2.60 14.45
N PHE A 81 -16.22 -3.92 14.26
CA PHE A 81 -14.97 -4.62 14.54
C PHE A 81 -13.80 -4.13 13.67
N ALA A 82 -14.06 -3.81 12.40
CA ALA A 82 -13.03 -3.23 11.51
C ALA A 82 -12.53 -1.88 12.05
N LYS A 83 -13.46 -1.00 12.47
CA LYS A 83 -13.14 0.30 13.08
C LYS A 83 -12.39 0.16 14.40
N GLU A 84 -12.77 -0.81 15.23
CA GLU A 84 -12.07 -1.12 16.48
C GLU A 84 -10.63 -1.57 16.22
N ASN A 85 -10.40 -2.49 15.28
CA ASN A 85 -9.06 -2.99 14.95
C ASN A 85 -8.15 -1.88 14.41
N LEU A 86 -8.67 -1.00 13.54
CA LEU A 86 -7.94 0.17 13.06
C LEU A 86 -7.64 1.16 14.20
N TRP A 87 -8.60 1.38 15.11
CA TRP A 87 -8.39 2.23 16.27
C TRP A 87 -7.34 1.66 17.23
N LEU A 88 -7.31 0.34 17.44
CA LEU A 88 -6.33 -0.30 18.33
C LEU A 88 -4.90 0.03 17.95
N MET A 89 -4.55 0.05 16.65
CA MET A 89 -3.21 0.42 16.19
C MET A 89 -2.83 1.88 16.48
N LEU A 90 -3.80 2.74 16.80
CA LEU A 90 -3.65 4.16 17.12
C LEU A 90 -3.86 4.46 18.62
N PHE A 91 -4.24 3.44 19.39
CA PHE A 91 -4.56 3.55 20.81
C PHE A 91 -3.27 3.66 21.64
N GLU A 92 -3.34 4.30 22.81
CA GLU A 92 -2.17 4.60 23.65
C GLU A 92 -1.40 3.35 24.12
N GLN A 93 -2.09 2.21 24.22
CA GLN A 93 -1.48 0.92 24.57
C GLN A 93 -0.87 0.18 23.38
N PHE A 94 -0.82 0.79 22.19
CA PHE A 94 -0.27 0.19 20.97
C PHE A 94 0.60 1.17 20.21
N GLN A 95 0.12 2.38 19.94
CA GLN A 95 0.90 3.41 19.27
C GLN A 95 2.02 3.89 20.20
N HIS A 96 3.26 3.87 19.71
CA HIS A 96 4.40 4.37 20.46
C HIS A 96 4.20 5.86 20.81
N PRO A 97 4.64 6.33 21.99
CA PRO A 97 4.57 7.75 22.37
C PRO A 97 5.21 8.74 21.39
N ASN A 98 6.01 8.26 20.43
CA ASN A 98 6.64 9.08 19.39
C ASN A 98 5.78 9.19 18.11
N GLY A 99 4.65 8.48 18.04
CA GLY A 99 3.74 8.41 16.89
C GLY A 99 3.83 7.12 16.06
N GLN A 100 4.83 6.26 16.27
CA GLN A 100 5.00 5.03 15.49
C GLN A 100 3.85 4.03 15.74
N ILE A 101 3.32 3.45 14.66
CA ILE A 101 2.40 2.31 14.72
C ILE A 101 3.25 1.04 14.79
N PRO A 102 2.97 0.07 15.69
CA PRO A 102 3.76 -1.14 15.81
C PRO A 102 3.62 -1.98 14.53
N ALA A 103 4.74 -2.38 13.92
CA ALA A 103 4.72 -3.13 12.67
C ALA A 103 4.13 -4.55 12.83
N TYR A 104 4.83 -5.41 13.56
CA TYR A 104 4.42 -6.79 13.83
C TYR A 104 5.13 -7.37 15.05
N GLU A 105 4.61 -8.46 15.63
CA GLU A 105 5.05 -9.02 16.93
C GLU A 105 6.57 -9.20 17.07
N TRP A 106 7.27 -9.53 15.99
CA TRP A 106 8.70 -9.83 16.05
C TRP A 106 9.60 -8.60 16.08
N GLU A 107 9.14 -7.47 15.55
CA GLU A 107 9.86 -6.20 15.55
C GLU A 107 8.85 -5.05 15.38
N PHE A 108 8.33 -4.53 16.49
CA PHE A 108 7.36 -3.43 16.46
C PHE A 108 7.94 -2.15 15.87
N SER A 109 9.26 -1.99 15.90
CA SER A 109 9.93 -0.79 15.41
C SER A 109 10.21 -0.84 13.90
N ASP A 110 9.89 -1.93 13.20
CA ASP A 110 10.11 -2.02 11.76
C ASP A 110 9.21 -1.04 10.98
N LEU A 111 9.58 -0.80 9.74
CA LEU A 111 8.87 0.12 8.85
C LEU A 111 7.86 -0.64 7.99
N ASN A 112 6.61 -0.20 8.04
CA ASN A 112 5.51 -0.72 7.24
C ASN A 112 4.93 0.39 6.35
N PRO A 113 4.29 0.06 5.22
CA PRO A 113 3.58 1.05 4.42
C PRO A 113 2.55 1.82 5.27
N PRO A 114 2.48 3.16 5.20
CA PRO A 114 1.51 3.98 5.93
C PRO A 114 0.08 3.90 5.34
N VAL A 115 -0.40 2.70 5.03
CA VAL A 115 -1.75 2.43 4.48
C VAL A 115 -2.86 2.61 5.52
N HIS A 116 -2.53 2.82 6.79
CA HIS A 116 -3.52 2.90 7.88
C HIS A 116 -4.52 4.05 7.68
N ALA A 117 -4.06 5.21 7.23
CA ALA A 117 -4.93 6.35 6.94
C ALA A 117 -5.89 6.09 5.78
N TRP A 118 -5.42 5.34 4.77
CA TRP A 118 -6.27 4.87 3.68
C TRP A 118 -7.34 3.92 4.19
N ALA A 119 -6.99 2.94 5.01
CA ALA A 119 -7.98 2.01 5.57
C ALA A 119 -8.99 2.71 6.47
N VAL A 120 -8.56 3.66 7.31
CA VAL A 120 -9.44 4.50 8.12
C VAL A 120 -10.44 5.26 7.24
N TRP A 121 -9.94 5.95 6.21
CA TRP A 121 -10.80 6.68 5.28
C TRP A 121 -11.74 5.75 4.52
N ARG A 122 -11.26 4.60 4.07
CA ARG A 122 -12.04 3.64 3.29
C ARG A 122 -13.15 3.01 4.11
N VAL A 123 -12.84 2.50 5.30
CA VAL A 123 -13.80 1.88 6.23
C VAL A 123 -14.86 2.89 6.69
N TYR A 124 -14.47 4.13 7.03
CA TYR A 124 -15.41 5.21 7.32
C TYR A 124 -16.45 5.38 6.21
N ASN A 125 -15.99 5.44 4.96
CA ASN A 125 -16.88 5.63 3.81
C ASN A 125 -17.75 4.41 3.53
N MET A 126 -17.20 3.20 3.67
CA MET A 126 -17.95 1.96 3.48
C MET A 126 -19.09 1.86 4.49
N ASP A 127 -18.79 2.09 5.77
CA ASP A 127 -19.80 2.08 6.83
C ASP A 127 -20.84 3.18 6.59
N ARG A 128 -20.41 4.43 6.33
CA ARG A 128 -21.32 5.54 6.06
C ARG A 128 -22.31 5.24 4.93
N LEU A 129 -21.85 4.62 3.84
CA LEU A 129 -22.69 4.27 2.71
C LEU A 129 -23.68 3.13 3.04
N ARG A 130 -23.30 2.19 3.90
CA ARG A 130 -24.11 1.00 4.25
C ARG A 130 -25.09 1.28 5.38
N SER A 131 -24.66 1.99 6.42
CA SER A 131 -25.47 2.32 7.59
C SER A 131 -26.28 3.61 7.41
N GLY A 132 -25.88 4.47 6.46
CA GLY A 132 -26.42 5.83 6.32
C GLY A 132 -25.94 6.81 7.39
N HIS A 133 -25.06 6.37 8.31
CA HIS A 133 -24.55 7.18 9.41
C HIS A 133 -23.05 7.44 9.27
N ALA A 134 -22.68 8.72 9.35
CA ALA A 134 -21.29 9.16 9.35
C ALA A 134 -20.73 9.14 10.78
N ASP A 135 -19.98 8.10 11.13
CA ASP A 135 -19.29 7.99 12.44
C ASP A 135 -18.08 8.94 12.50
N ARG A 136 -18.40 10.21 12.71
CA ARG A 136 -17.46 11.31 12.66
C ARG A 136 -16.52 11.31 13.86
N GLU A 137 -17.02 10.99 15.05
CA GLU A 137 -16.21 10.93 16.27
C GLU A 137 -15.07 9.91 16.12
N TRP A 138 -15.38 8.72 15.57
CA TRP A 138 -14.37 7.74 15.27
C TRP A 138 -13.34 8.23 14.24
N LEU A 139 -13.78 8.93 13.20
CA LEU A 139 -12.89 9.50 12.19
C LEU A 139 -11.96 10.56 12.80
N GLU A 140 -12.52 11.45 13.62
CA GLU A 140 -11.81 12.57 14.26
C GLU A 140 -10.74 12.09 15.25
N LYS A 141 -11.06 11.08 16.07
CA LYS A 141 -10.05 10.49 16.98
C LYS A 141 -8.93 9.79 16.21
N CYS A 142 -9.24 9.05 15.14
CA CYS A 142 -8.22 8.39 14.32
C CYS A 142 -7.34 9.44 13.63
N PHE A 143 -7.94 10.50 13.10
CA PHE A 143 -7.23 11.59 12.46
C PHE A 143 -6.18 12.21 13.38
N HIS A 144 -6.53 12.55 14.62
CA HIS A 144 -5.57 13.12 15.58
C HIS A 144 -4.37 12.20 15.84
N LYS A 145 -4.58 10.89 15.99
CA LYS A 145 -3.49 9.92 16.18
C LYS A 145 -2.63 9.76 14.93
N LEU A 146 -3.25 9.83 13.75
CA LEU A 146 -2.54 9.82 12.47
C LEU A 146 -1.73 11.11 12.25
N LEU A 147 -2.11 12.26 12.83
CA LEU A 147 -1.26 13.47 12.81
C LEU A 147 0.08 13.21 13.52
N ILE A 148 0.04 12.52 14.66
CA ILE A 148 1.24 12.15 15.42
C ILE A 148 2.08 11.15 14.62
N ASN A 149 1.42 10.16 13.99
CA ASN A 149 2.10 9.21 13.11
C ASN A 149 2.75 9.91 11.90
N PHE A 150 2.07 10.86 11.27
CA PHE A 150 2.62 11.65 10.18
C PHE A 150 3.85 12.45 10.62
N ALA A 151 3.80 13.10 11.77
CA ALA A 151 4.95 13.82 12.32
C ALA A 151 6.14 12.88 12.60
N TRP A 152 5.88 11.65 13.03
CA TRP A 152 6.92 10.63 13.17
C TRP A 152 7.58 10.29 11.83
N TRP A 153 6.79 10.01 10.80
CA TRP A 153 7.30 9.72 9.45
C TRP A 153 8.21 10.83 8.92
N VAL A 154 7.74 12.08 8.98
CA VAL A 154 8.52 13.24 8.49
C VAL A 154 9.84 13.39 9.27
N ASN A 155 9.85 13.19 10.59
CA ASN A 155 11.07 13.41 11.38
C ASN A 155 12.07 12.24 11.36
N LYS A 156 11.59 11.00 11.13
CA LYS A 156 12.43 9.79 11.21
C LYS A 156 12.85 9.23 9.87
N VAL A 157 12.03 9.43 8.83
CA VAL A 157 12.19 8.79 7.52
C VAL A 157 12.52 9.83 6.45
N ASP A 158 12.40 11.13 6.73
CA ASP A 158 12.94 12.24 5.91
C ASP A 158 13.97 13.03 6.74
N SER A 159 15.09 12.37 7.07
CA SER A 159 16.07 12.93 8.02
C SER A 159 16.83 14.15 7.48
N GLU A 160 16.89 14.33 6.17
CA GLU A 160 17.47 15.50 5.49
C GLU A 160 16.46 16.63 5.27
N GLY A 161 15.16 16.40 5.53
CA GLY A 161 14.10 17.39 5.30
C GLY A 161 13.88 17.76 3.83
N ASN A 162 14.27 16.86 2.93
CA ASN A 162 14.22 17.07 1.48
C ASN A 162 12.91 16.50 0.86
N ASN A 163 12.02 15.94 1.69
CA ASN A 163 10.76 15.28 1.33
C ASN A 163 10.93 14.01 0.48
N ILE A 164 12.05 13.33 0.67
CA ILE A 164 12.36 12.03 0.06
C ILE A 164 12.56 11.06 1.18
N PHE A 165 11.71 10.03 1.19
CA PHE A 165 11.63 9.14 2.33
C PHE A 165 12.59 7.97 2.13
N GLU A 166 13.37 7.71 3.19
CA GLU A 166 14.47 6.78 3.21
C GLU A 166 14.28 5.73 4.31
N GLY A 167 14.73 4.52 4.03
CA GLY A 167 14.90 3.48 5.01
C GLY A 167 13.71 2.53 5.09
N GLY A 168 14.05 1.25 5.20
CA GLY A 168 13.15 0.24 5.72
C GLY A 168 12.59 -0.73 4.68
N PHE A 169 11.94 -1.73 5.27
CA PHE A 169 11.32 -2.88 4.64
C PHE A 169 10.10 -2.53 3.80
N LEU A 170 9.26 -1.61 4.29
CA LEU A 170 8.00 -1.17 3.67
C LEU A 170 7.13 -2.33 3.14
N GLY A 171 7.16 -3.48 3.82
CA GLY A 171 6.33 -4.63 3.49
C GLY A 171 6.77 -5.44 2.26
N LEU A 172 7.91 -5.12 1.64
CA LEU A 172 8.36 -5.69 0.35
C LEU A 172 9.75 -6.34 0.47
N ASP A 173 9.81 -7.47 1.16
CA ASP A 173 11.00 -8.15 1.71
C ASP A 173 12.22 -8.20 0.80
N ASN A 174 12.06 -8.84 -0.36
CA ASN A 174 13.14 -9.15 -1.29
C ASN A 174 12.98 -8.40 -2.62
N ILE A 175 12.13 -7.36 -2.70
CA ILE A 175 11.76 -6.74 -3.99
C ILE A 175 12.93 -6.06 -4.71
N THR A 176 14.00 -5.72 -3.99
CA THR A 176 15.18 -5.02 -4.51
C THR A 176 16.46 -5.88 -4.40
N VAL A 177 17.58 -5.31 -4.86
CA VAL A 177 18.88 -5.96 -4.98
C VAL A 177 19.75 -5.89 -3.71
N ILE A 178 19.42 -4.99 -2.78
CA ILE A 178 20.11 -4.82 -1.48
C ILE A 178 19.11 -4.82 -0.31
N ASP A 179 19.55 -5.17 0.90
CA ASP A 179 18.69 -5.02 2.08
C ASP A 179 18.49 -3.53 2.41
N ARG A 180 17.24 -3.07 2.26
CA ARG A 180 16.81 -1.68 2.51
C ARG A 180 16.75 -1.31 3.98
N SER A 181 16.84 -2.30 4.87
CA SER A 181 16.79 -2.10 6.32
C SER A 181 18.17 -1.93 6.94
N GLU A 182 19.22 -2.27 6.20
CA GLU A 182 20.59 -2.06 6.63
C GLU A 182 21.07 -0.65 6.26
N LYS A 183 21.73 0.02 7.22
CA LYS A 183 22.43 1.27 6.95
C LYS A 183 23.60 0.99 6.04
N GLN A 184 23.64 1.65 4.89
CA GLN A 184 24.74 1.52 3.95
C GLN A 184 26.02 2.14 4.52
N ALA A 185 27.15 1.47 4.29
CA ALA A 185 28.44 1.96 4.76
C ALA A 185 28.87 3.24 4.03
N GLY A 186 29.71 4.05 4.66
CA GLY A 186 30.36 5.18 3.99
C GLY A 186 29.46 6.38 3.69
N GLY A 187 28.29 6.50 4.32
CA GLY A 187 27.37 7.64 4.12
C GLY A 187 26.57 7.58 2.82
N VAL A 188 26.51 6.41 2.19
CA VAL A 188 25.65 6.14 1.04
C VAL A 188 24.18 6.14 1.49
N VAL A 189 23.31 6.72 0.67
CA VAL A 189 21.89 6.84 0.96
C VAL A 189 21.08 6.19 -0.15
N LEU A 190 20.10 5.35 0.23
CA LEU A 190 19.14 4.78 -0.72
C LEU A 190 17.86 5.61 -0.70
N GLU A 191 17.60 6.29 -1.80
CA GLU A 191 16.41 7.11 -2.01
C GLU A 191 15.34 6.23 -2.68
N GLN A 192 14.24 6.00 -1.95
CA GLN A 192 13.25 4.99 -2.29
C GLN A 192 12.01 5.59 -2.96
N SER A 193 11.69 5.10 -4.15
CA SER A 193 10.53 5.58 -4.93
C SER A 193 9.20 5.21 -4.26
N ASP A 194 9.10 4.00 -3.74
CA ASP A 194 7.90 3.51 -3.04
C ASP A 194 7.64 4.26 -1.74
N ALA A 195 8.65 4.46 -0.89
CA ALA A 195 8.54 5.22 0.35
C ALA A 195 7.91 6.60 0.12
N THR A 196 8.38 7.28 -0.93
CA THR A 196 7.92 8.61 -1.29
C THR A 196 6.50 8.58 -1.87
N GLY A 197 6.19 7.57 -2.70
CA GLY A 197 4.83 7.34 -3.21
C GLY A 197 3.82 7.06 -2.09
N TRP A 198 4.18 6.23 -1.11
CA TRP A 198 3.36 5.97 0.07
C TRP A 198 3.08 7.22 0.89
N MET A 199 4.08 8.07 1.09
CA MET A 199 3.90 9.32 1.83
C MET A 199 3.01 10.31 1.07
N GLY A 200 3.10 10.37 -0.26
CA GLY A 200 2.15 11.13 -1.07
C GLY A 200 0.71 10.65 -0.88
N MET A 201 0.49 9.33 -0.90
CA MET A 201 -0.81 8.73 -0.60
C MET A 201 -1.26 9.04 0.83
N PHE A 202 -0.38 8.99 1.82
CA PHE A 202 -0.71 9.32 3.21
C PHE A 202 -1.16 10.78 3.35
N CYS A 203 -0.43 11.74 2.76
CA CYS A 203 -0.82 13.14 2.70
C CYS A 203 -2.23 13.33 2.12
N LEU A 204 -2.52 12.70 0.98
CA LEU A 204 -3.83 12.82 0.34
C LEU A 204 -4.97 12.24 1.18
N ASN A 205 -4.75 11.10 1.85
CA ASN A 205 -5.75 10.54 2.76
C ASN A 205 -6.01 11.46 3.96
N LEU A 206 -4.97 12.04 4.56
CA LEU A 206 -5.13 13.01 5.65
C LEU A 206 -5.82 14.30 5.19
N MET A 207 -5.52 14.79 3.98
CA MET A 207 -6.25 15.90 3.37
C MET A 207 -7.74 15.56 3.23
N ARG A 208 -8.07 14.36 2.73
CA ARG A 208 -9.47 13.91 2.59
C ARG A 208 -10.21 13.84 3.91
N ILE A 209 -9.58 13.27 4.94
CA ILE A 209 -10.15 13.18 6.27
C ILE A 209 -10.36 14.60 6.83
N ALA A 210 -9.37 15.49 6.71
CA ALA A 210 -9.48 16.87 7.17
C ALA A 210 -10.61 17.64 6.47
N LEU A 211 -10.80 17.47 5.16
CA LEU A 211 -11.92 18.08 4.42
C LEU A 211 -13.28 17.52 4.84
N GLU A 212 -13.38 16.22 5.12
CA GLU A 212 -14.61 15.62 5.69
C GLU A 212 -14.91 16.21 7.06
N LEU A 213 -13.90 16.34 7.92
CA LEU A 213 -14.03 16.96 9.23
C LEU A 213 -14.37 18.46 9.11
N ALA A 214 -13.85 19.16 8.10
CA ALA A 214 -14.11 20.58 7.87
C ALA A 214 -15.58 20.92 7.57
N LYS A 215 -16.39 19.94 7.16
CA LYS A 215 -17.83 20.15 6.90
C LYS A 215 -18.59 20.71 8.11
N GLU A 216 -18.18 20.34 9.32
CA GLU A 216 -18.81 20.79 10.57
C GLU A 216 -17.89 21.67 11.40
N ASN A 217 -16.57 21.46 11.33
CA ASN A 217 -15.60 22.26 12.07
C ASN A 217 -14.51 22.82 11.13
N LYS A 218 -14.66 24.09 10.75
CA LYS A 218 -13.78 24.77 9.79
C LYS A 218 -12.30 24.84 10.21
N VAL A 219 -11.97 24.60 11.47
CA VAL A 219 -10.56 24.54 11.94
C VAL A 219 -9.76 23.52 11.11
N TYR A 220 -10.40 22.43 10.68
CA TYR A 220 -9.75 21.39 9.87
C TYR A 220 -9.38 21.83 8.44
N GLU A 221 -9.92 22.94 7.91
CA GLU A 221 -9.51 23.44 6.58
C GLU A 221 -8.01 23.79 6.54
N SER A 222 -7.46 24.27 7.65
CA SER A 222 -6.03 24.58 7.77
C SER A 222 -5.16 23.31 7.67
N LEU A 223 -5.61 22.21 8.28
CA LEU A 223 -4.93 20.92 8.19
C LEU A 223 -5.06 20.31 6.79
N ALA A 224 -6.22 20.44 6.14
CA ALA A 224 -6.37 20.05 4.73
C ALA A 224 -5.37 20.80 3.83
N THR A 225 -5.20 22.11 4.05
CA THR A 225 -4.20 22.91 3.34
C THR A 225 -2.78 22.39 3.58
N LYS A 226 -2.41 22.14 4.85
CA LYS A 226 -1.09 21.60 5.22
C LYS A 226 -0.79 20.30 4.47
N PHE A 227 -1.75 19.36 4.44
CA PHE A 227 -1.53 18.07 3.78
C PHE A 227 -1.49 18.17 2.26
N PHE A 228 -2.26 19.09 1.68
CA PHE A 228 -2.14 19.44 0.26
C PHE A 228 -0.72 19.96 -0.06
N GLU A 229 -0.20 20.92 0.72
CA GLU A 229 1.14 21.47 0.50
C GLU A 229 2.23 20.41 0.67
N HIS A 230 2.17 19.58 1.72
CA HIS A 230 3.10 18.47 1.91
C HIS A 230 3.06 17.49 0.74
N TYR A 231 1.87 17.12 0.25
CA TYR A 231 1.73 16.30 -0.94
C TYR A 231 2.45 16.92 -2.16
N VAL A 232 2.31 18.23 -2.37
CA VAL A 232 3.00 18.90 -3.48
C VAL A 232 4.52 18.87 -3.29
N TYR A 233 5.02 19.11 -2.07
CA TYR A 233 6.46 19.03 -1.80
C TYR A 233 7.02 17.62 -2.07
N VAL A 234 6.29 16.57 -1.66
CA VAL A 234 6.64 15.17 -1.96
C VAL A 234 6.69 14.91 -3.47
N GLY A 235 5.65 15.32 -4.20
CA GLY A 235 5.60 15.14 -5.66
C GLY A 235 6.70 15.92 -6.40
N ALA A 236 7.05 17.13 -5.93
CA ALA A 236 8.14 17.91 -6.48
C ALA A 236 9.51 17.27 -6.20
N ALA A 237 9.72 16.76 -4.97
CA ALA A 237 10.96 16.12 -4.57
C ALA A 237 11.27 14.88 -5.41
N MET A 238 10.28 14.04 -5.74
CA MET A 238 10.49 12.87 -6.62
C MET A 238 11.01 13.24 -8.02
N LYS A 239 10.66 14.42 -8.53
CA LYS A 239 10.92 14.83 -9.92
C LYS A 239 12.13 15.74 -10.07
N ARG A 240 12.40 16.60 -9.09
CA ARG A 240 13.58 17.50 -9.04
C ARG A 240 14.06 17.58 -7.60
N MET A 241 14.80 16.55 -7.19
CA MET A 241 15.32 16.31 -5.85
C MET A 241 16.09 17.50 -5.25
N GLY A 242 15.39 18.54 -4.79
CA GLY A 242 16.00 19.76 -4.25
C GLY A 242 16.95 20.48 -5.22
N GLY A 243 16.74 20.36 -6.54
CA GLY A 243 17.62 20.98 -7.55
C GLY A 243 18.85 20.16 -7.96
N ARG A 244 18.91 18.86 -7.62
CA ARG A 244 19.94 17.92 -8.10
C ARG A 244 19.74 17.53 -9.56
N ASP A 245 20.82 17.06 -10.21
CA ASP A 245 20.87 16.69 -11.63
C ASP A 245 20.26 15.29 -11.95
N TYR A 246 19.53 14.70 -11.00
CA TYR A 246 18.90 13.38 -11.19
C TYR A 246 17.49 13.31 -10.59
N SER A 247 16.73 12.29 -11.01
CA SER A 247 15.35 12.03 -10.59
C SER A 247 15.12 10.52 -10.43
N LEU A 248 14.18 10.18 -9.54
CA LEU A 248 13.64 8.84 -9.41
C LEU A 248 12.90 8.40 -10.68
N TRP A 249 12.32 9.35 -11.43
CA TRP A 249 11.77 9.10 -12.76
C TRP A 249 12.90 8.95 -13.78
N ASP A 250 12.85 7.91 -14.59
CA ASP A 250 13.71 7.75 -15.75
C ASP A 250 12.92 8.09 -17.01
N GLU A 251 13.30 9.16 -17.73
CA GLU A 251 12.58 9.60 -18.93
C GLU A 251 12.72 8.62 -20.11
N LYS A 252 13.84 7.89 -20.16
CA LYS A 252 14.09 6.94 -21.24
C LYS A 252 13.23 5.70 -21.08
N ASP A 253 13.17 5.19 -19.86
CA ASP A 253 12.32 4.05 -19.57
C ASP A 253 10.86 4.53 -19.43
N GLY A 254 10.56 5.71 -18.89
CA GLY A 254 9.20 6.11 -18.54
C GLY A 254 8.71 5.33 -17.31
N PHE A 255 9.57 5.21 -16.30
CA PHE A 255 9.31 4.43 -15.09
C PHE A 255 10.08 4.99 -13.89
N PHE A 256 9.58 4.76 -12.66
CA PHE A 256 10.28 5.14 -11.44
C PHE A 256 11.22 4.05 -10.94
N TYR A 257 12.35 4.46 -10.37
CA TYR A 257 13.37 3.59 -9.81
C TYR A 257 13.97 4.17 -8.54
N ASP A 258 14.47 3.31 -7.66
CA ASP A 258 15.31 3.73 -6.54
C ASP A 258 16.64 4.27 -7.03
N VAL A 259 17.20 5.19 -6.26
CA VAL A 259 18.52 5.78 -6.52
C VAL A 259 19.41 5.60 -5.29
N LEU A 260 20.59 5.05 -5.52
CA LEU A 260 21.68 4.99 -4.54
C LEU A 260 22.55 6.22 -4.72
N ARG A 261 22.61 7.10 -3.73
CA ARG A 261 23.41 8.33 -3.74
C ARG A 261 24.68 8.16 -2.92
N TYR A 262 25.80 8.59 -3.49
CA TYR A 262 27.11 8.60 -2.84
C TYR A 262 27.41 9.97 -2.21
N PRO A 263 28.30 10.04 -1.19
CA PRO A 263 28.63 11.30 -0.50
C PRO A 263 29.26 12.39 -1.38
N ASP A 264 29.90 12.00 -2.48
CA ASP A 264 30.50 12.91 -3.47
C ASP A 264 29.48 13.50 -4.45
N GLY A 265 28.22 13.07 -4.37
CA GLY A 265 27.13 13.52 -5.23
C GLY A 265 26.88 12.62 -6.45
N ASP A 266 27.73 11.62 -6.69
CA ASP A 266 27.46 10.60 -7.70
C ASP A 266 26.24 9.77 -7.29
N PHE A 267 25.60 9.14 -8.29
CA PHE A 267 24.43 8.31 -8.05
C PHE A 267 24.37 7.12 -8.99
N HIS A 268 23.67 6.07 -8.53
CA HIS A 268 23.41 4.87 -9.30
C HIS A 268 21.93 4.51 -9.22
N LYS A 269 21.27 4.37 -10.37
CA LYS A 269 19.84 4.03 -10.46
C LYS A 269 19.63 2.52 -10.52
N PHE A 270 18.82 1.98 -9.62
CA PHE A 270 18.44 0.58 -9.61
C PHE A 270 17.31 0.33 -10.60
N ARG A 271 17.67 0.02 -11.86
CA ARG A 271 16.72 -0.25 -12.96
C ARG A 271 16.02 -1.61 -12.83
N VAL A 272 15.39 -1.83 -11.68
CA VAL A 272 14.57 -2.99 -11.35
C VAL A 272 13.10 -2.60 -11.55
N ARG A 273 12.48 -3.11 -12.62
CA ARG A 273 11.07 -2.90 -12.95
C ARG A 273 10.20 -3.71 -11.99
N SER A 274 9.88 -3.13 -10.84
CA SER A 274 9.07 -3.74 -9.77
C SER A 274 7.91 -2.84 -9.35
N LEU A 275 7.07 -3.30 -8.42
CA LEU A 275 6.02 -2.49 -7.79
C LEU A 275 6.56 -1.18 -7.18
N VAL A 276 7.86 -1.12 -6.86
CA VAL A 276 8.53 0.10 -6.38
C VAL A 276 8.33 1.28 -7.33
N GLY A 277 8.35 1.01 -8.64
CA GLY A 277 8.12 2.02 -9.66
C GLY A 277 6.64 2.29 -9.97
N ILE A 278 5.73 1.46 -9.45
CA ILE A 278 4.27 1.57 -9.64
C ILE A 278 3.62 2.27 -8.44
N ILE A 279 4.12 2.08 -7.22
CA ILE A 279 3.59 2.64 -5.98
C ILE A 279 3.33 4.17 -6.02
N PRO A 280 4.14 5.01 -6.71
CA PRO A 280 3.80 6.41 -6.90
C PRO A 280 2.41 6.68 -7.52
N LEU A 281 1.86 5.72 -8.28
CA LEU A 281 0.49 5.74 -8.82
C LEU A 281 -0.59 5.63 -7.72
N TYR A 282 -0.25 5.30 -6.47
CA TYR A 282 -1.23 5.24 -5.37
C TYR A 282 -1.57 6.61 -4.80
N ALA A 283 -0.68 7.58 -4.97
CA ALA A 283 -0.85 8.95 -4.49
C ALA A 283 -1.76 9.75 -5.42
N ILE A 284 -3.06 9.41 -5.41
CA ILE A 284 -4.07 10.01 -6.28
C ILE A 284 -5.30 10.46 -5.50
N GLU A 285 -5.71 11.70 -5.77
CA GLU A 285 -6.97 12.25 -5.30
C GLU A 285 -7.57 13.21 -6.33
N ARG A 286 -8.90 13.38 -6.27
CA ARG A 286 -9.63 14.29 -7.16
C ARG A 286 -10.44 15.28 -6.35
N LEU A 287 -10.33 16.56 -6.67
CA LEU A 287 -11.12 17.63 -6.06
C LEU A 287 -11.98 18.27 -7.16
N GLU A 288 -13.24 17.83 -7.24
CA GLU A 288 -14.25 18.52 -8.03
C GLU A 288 -14.45 19.92 -7.46
N ILE A 289 -14.47 20.95 -8.32
CA ILE A 289 -14.60 22.35 -7.87
C ILE A 289 -15.83 22.51 -6.97
N ASP A 290 -16.98 21.95 -7.38
CA ASP A 290 -18.24 22.06 -6.63
C ASP A 290 -18.17 21.42 -5.25
N TRP A 291 -17.46 20.29 -5.13
CA TRP A 291 -17.29 19.62 -3.84
C TRP A 291 -16.44 20.46 -2.87
N ILE A 292 -15.42 21.18 -3.38
CA ILE A 292 -14.57 22.02 -2.53
C ILE A 292 -15.08 23.47 -2.36
N GLN A 293 -16.16 23.85 -3.04
CA GLN A 293 -16.77 25.19 -2.92
C GLN A 293 -17.02 25.64 -1.46
N PRO A 294 -17.53 24.77 -0.56
CA PRO A 294 -17.81 25.18 0.83
C PRO A 294 -16.57 25.53 1.66
N PHE A 295 -15.39 25.00 1.29
CA PHE A 295 -14.13 25.15 2.04
C PHE A 295 -13.35 26.37 1.54
N LYS A 296 -13.81 27.57 1.93
CA LYS A 296 -13.30 28.84 1.40
C LYS A 296 -11.81 29.05 1.68
N VAL A 297 -11.33 28.66 2.85
CA VAL A 297 -9.92 28.84 3.23
C VAL A 297 -9.07 27.86 2.44
N PHE A 298 -9.44 26.58 2.45
CA PHE A 298 -8.73 25.56 1.68
C PHE A 298 -8.67 25.90 0.19
N ARG A 299 -9.80 26.29 -0.42
CA ARG A 299 -9.85 26.63 -1.85
C ARG A 299 -8.96 27.84 -2.17
N SER A 300 -9.03 28.89 -1.36
CA SER A 300 -8.21 30.08 -1.58
C SER A 300 -6.71 29.75 -1.51
N ASN A 301 -6.31 28.89 -0.57
CA ASN A 301 -4.93 28.45 -0.44
C ASN A 301 -4.51 27.55 -1.60
N LEU A 302 -5.35 26.60 -2.01
CA LEU A 302 -5.11 25.74 -3.18
C LEU A 302 -4.93 26.58 -4.45
N GLU A 303 -5.85 27.49 -4.74
CA GLU A 303 -5.79 28.36 -5.92
C GLU A 303 -4.56 29.28 -5.88
N TRP A 304 -4.23 29.83 -4.71
CA TRP A 304 -3.02 30.62 -4.52
C TRP A 304 -1.77 29.78 -4.80
N PHE A 305 -1.69 28.58 -4.22
CA PHE A 305 -0.52 27.71 -4.35
C PHE A 305 -0.34 27.25 -5.80
N VAL A 306 -1.44 26.82 -6.45
CA VAL A 306 -1.42 26.48 -7.87
C VAL A 306 -0.93 27.66 -8.69
N ARG A 307 -1.44 28.88 -8.47
CA ARG A 307 -1.06 30.05 -9.28
C ARG A 307 0.38 30.55 -9.04
N ASN A 308 0.86 30.49 -7.79
CA ASN A 308 2.09 31.16 -7.38
C ASN A 308 3.29 30.21 -7.21
N ARG A 309 3.06 28.90 -7.09
CA ARG A 309 4.11 27.87 -6.92
C ARG A 309 4.14 26.87 -8.07
N GLN A 310 4.03 27.37 -9.30
CA GLN A 310 4.10 26.57 -10.52
C GLN A 310 5.38 25.73 -10.62
N ASP A 311 6.48 26.20 -10.00
CA ASP A 311 7.73 25.46 -9.84
C ASP A 311 7.53 24.07 -9.19
N LEU A 312 6.56 23.95 -8.27
CA LEU A 312 6.24 22.73 -7.56
C LEU A 312 4.99 22.01 -8.10
N VAL A 313 3.91 22.75 -8.37
CA VAL A 313 2.60 22.13 -8.65
C VAL A 313 2.47 21.56 -10.06
N GLN A 314 3.21 22.11 -11.05
CA GLN A 314 2.94 21.86 -12.48
C GLN A 314 3.05 20.39 -12.89
N ARG A 315 3.69 19.56 -12.05
CA ARG A 315 3.88 18.14 -12.30
C ARG A 315 3.03 17.23 -11.41
N CYS A 316 2.30 17.75 -10.42
CA CYS A 316 1.54 16.89 -9.50
C CYS A 316 0.13 17.37 -9.18
N VAL A 317 -0.27 18.54 -9.72
CA VAL A 317 -1.62 19.10 -9.62
C VAL A 317 -2.05 19.59 -11.00
N HIS A 318 -3.07 18.96 -11.56
CA HIS A 318 -3.58 19.28 -12.89
C HIS A 318 -5.06 19.66 -12.82
N LEU A 319 -5.42 20.81 -13.39
CA LEU A 319 -6.82 21.16 -13.57
C LEU A 319 -7.29 20.61 -14.92
N ILE A 320 -8.25 19.70 -14.90
CA ILE A 320 -8.87 19.14 -16.10
C ILE A 320 -10.35 19.49 -16.15
N GLU A 321 -10.89 19.47 -17.36
CA GLU A 321 -12.30 19.75 -17.63
C GLU A 321 -12.86 18.63 -18.52
N HIS A 322 -13.92 17.98 -18.05
CA HIS A 322 -14.69 17.00 -18.81
C HIS A 322 -16.16 17.13 -18.43
N ASP A 323 -17.08 16.95 -19.39
CA ASP A 323 -18.53 17.04 -19.16
C ASP A 323 -19.00 18.32 -18.44
N GLY A 324 -18.30 19.45 -18.64
CA GLY A 324 -18.56 20.71 -17.94
C GLY A 324 -18.17 20.72 -16.46
N MET A 325 -17.60 19.63 -15.94
CA MET A 325 -17.03 19.53 -14.61
C MET A 325 -15.55 19.87 -14.64
N LYS A 326 -15.13 20.70 -13.69
CA LYS A 326 -13.72 21.05 -13.45
C LYS A 326 -13.21 20.29 -12.24
N VAL A 327 -12.09 19.59 -12.43
CA VAL A 327 -11.52 18.71 -11.41
C VAL A 327 -10.03 19.00 -11.28
N TYR A 328 -9.57 19.27 -10.05
CA TYR A 328 -8.16 19.19 -9.75
C TYR A 328 -7.80 17.72 -9.53
N VAL A 329 -6.91 17.19 -10.37
CA VAL A 329 -6.28 15.89 -10.20
C VAL A 329 -4.98 16.10 -9.46
N LEU A 330 -4.89 15.53 -8.27
CA LEU A 330 -3.66 15.44 -7.51
C LEU A 330 -3.12 14.04 -7.74
N ALA A 331 -2.13 13.92 -8.61
CA ALA A 331 -1.41 12.67 -8.83
C ALA A 331 0.10 12.95 -8.86
N ILE A 332 0.92 12.11 -8.20
CA ILE A 332 2.38 12.25 -8.31
C ILE A 332 2.82 12.12 -9.77
N VAL A 333 2.12 11.28 -10.53
CA VAL A 333 2.35 11.09 -11.96
C VAL A 333 1.45 12.01 -12.76
N ASP A 334 2.02 12.71 -13.73
CA ASP A 334 1.23 13.42 -14.73
C ASP A 334 0.65 12.44 -15.78
N GLU A 335 -0.11 12.95 -16.75
CA GLU A 335 -0.77 12.11 -17.76
C GLU A 335 0.23 11.30 -18.61
N GLU A 336 1.38 11.87 -18.97
CA GLU A 336 2.40 11.20 -19.79
C GLU A 336 3.09 10.10 -18.98
N GLN A 337 3.49 10.41 -17.75
CA GLN A 337 4.10 9.44 -16.85
C GLN A 337 3.15 8.31 -16.49
N MET A 338 1.87 8.63 -16.26
CA MET A 338 0.82 7.62 -16.06
C MET A 338 0.75 6.67 -17.24
N LYS A 339 0.72 7.18 -18.49
CA LYS A 339 0.71 6.33 -19.69
C LYS A 339 1.96 5.43 -19.74
N GLY A 340 3.16 5.99 -19.51
CA GLY A 340 4.41 5.21 -19.52
C GLY A 340 4.46 4.09 -18.47
N ILE A 341 3.86 4.31 -17.28
CA ILE A 341 3.69 3.26 -16.28
C ILE A 341 2.67 2.23 -16.75
N LEU A 342 1.49 2.68 -17.21
CA LEU A 342 0.40 1.79 -17.62
C LEU A 342 0.76 0.91 -18.82
N ASP A 343 1.56 1.41 -19.75
CA ASP A 343 2.08 0.65 -20.88
C ASP A 343 2.82 -0.61 -20.42
N ARG A 344 3.55 -0.54 -19.30
CA ARG A 344 4.19 -1.72 -18.70
C ARG A 344 3.26 -2.53 -17.82
N VAL A 345 2.45 -1.86 -17.01
CA VAL A 345 1.51 -2.53 -16.08
C VAL A 345 0.57 -3.44 -16.85
N PHE A 346 0.16 -3.06 -18.06
CA PHE A 346 -0.75 -3.79 -18.93
C PHE A 346 -0.08 -4.65 -20.01
N ASP A 347 1.25 -4.81 -19.98
CA ASP A 347 1.96 -5.71 -20.88
C ASP A 347 2.13 -7.10 -20.25
N SER A 348 1.71 -8.15 -20.97
CA SER A 348 1.80 -9.54 -20.53
C SER A 348 3.21 -10.10 -20.40
N GLU A 349 4.17 -9.52 -21.13
CA GLU A 349 5.60 -9.84 -21.02
C GLU A 349 6.31 -8.99 -19.94
N GLU A 350 5.59 -8.07 -19.30
CA GLU A 350 6.04 -7.31 -18.15
C GLU A 350 5.22 -7.68 -16.91
N PHE A 351 4.24 -6.84 -16.51
CA PHE A 351 3.56 -6.97 -15.23
C PHE A 351 2.19 -7.66 -15.31
N LEU A 352 1.50 -7.64 -16.46
CA LEU A 352 0.13 -8.14 -16.57
C LEU A 352 0.13 -9.67 -16.57
N SER A 353 -0.39 -10.26 -15.50
CA SER A 353 -0.66 -11.70 -15.40
C SER A 353 -2.12 -11.98 -15.72
N ASP A 354 -2.45 -13.21 -16.14
CA ASP A 354 -3.83 -13.71 -16.22
C ASP A 354 -4.56 -13.76 -14.87
N TYR A 355 -3.83 -13.48 -13.80
CA TYR A 355 -4.29 -13.60 -12.42
C TYR A 355 -4.13 -12.30 -11.62
N GLY A 356 -3.56 -11.23 -12.19
CA GLY A 356 -3.40 -9.93 -11.51
C GLY A 356 -2.18 -9.17 -12.01
N ILE A 357 -1.54 -8.38 -11.13
CA ILE A 357 -0.31 -7.64 -11.44
C ILE A 357 0.87 -8.29 -10.71
N ARG A 358 1.90 -8.67 -11.47
CA ARG A 358 3.14 -9.25 -10.92
C ARG A 358 3.88 -8.23 -10.06
N SER A 359 4.55 -8.70 -9.01
CA SER A 359 5.34 -7.84 -8.12
C SER A 359 6.65 -7.34 -8.75
N LEU A 360 7.19 -8.12 -9.69
CA LEU A 360 8.34 -7.79 -10.53
C LEU A 360 7.99 -8.11 -11.99
N SER A 361 8.46 -7.27 -12.91
CA SER A 361 8.28 -7.49 -14.33
C SER A 361 8.91 -8.81 -14.78
N LYS A 362 8.15 -9.56 -15.60
CA LYS A 362 8.61 -10.78 -16.27
C LYS A 362 9.78 -10.53 -17.24
N PHE A 363 10.02 -9.29 -17.66
CA PHE A 363 11.22 -8.87 -18.40
C PHE A 363 12.53 -9.33 -17.71
N HIS A 364 12.56 -9.30 -16.38
CA HIS A 364 13.73 -9.70 -15.59
C HIS A 364 13.99 -11.20 -15.56
N ARG A 365 13.16 -12.04 -16.20
CA ARG A 365 13.45 -13.45 -16.43
C ARG A 365 14.66 -13.61 -17.34
N ASP A 366 14.63 -12.87 -18.45
CA ASP A 366 15.62 -12.93 -19.53
C ASP A 366 16.67 -11.82 -19.37
N HIS A 367 16.36 -10.78 -18.60
CA HIS A 367 17.23 -9.63 -18.32
C HIS A 367 17.37 -9.38 -16.81
N PRO A 368 18.00 -10.30 -16.06
CA PRO A 368 18.22 -10.12 -14.62
C PRO A 368 19.01 -8.83 -14.35
N TYR A 369 18.65 -8.15 -13.28
CA TYR A 369 19.38 -6.95 -12.84
C TYR A 369 20.48 -7.36 -11.86
N VAL A 370 21.72 -6.92 -12.11
CA VAL A 370 22.90 -7.28 -11.31
C VAL A 370 23.53 -6.02 -10.70
N PHE A 371 23.86 -6.08 -9.41
CA PHE A 371 24.61 -5.05 -8.70
C PHE A 371 25.60 -5.69 -7.71
N GLY A 372 26.90 -5.51 -7.95
CA GLY A 372 27.93 -6.22 -7.18
C GLY A 372 27.81 -7.74 -7.37
N SER A 373 27.69 -8.48 -6.26
CA SER A 373 27.45 -9.94 -6.25
C SER A 373 25.97 -10.33 -6.14
N SER A 374 25.07 -9.35 -6.09
CA SER A 374 23.63 -9.57 -5.93
C SER A 374 22.92 -9.53 -7.29
N GLU A 375 21.91 -10.39 -7.45
CA GLU A 375 21.05 -10.48 -8.62
C GLU A 375 19.57 -10.41 -8.23
N VAL A 376 18.77 -9.71 -9.05
CA VAL A 376 17.32 -9.74 -9.05
C VAL A 376 16.84 -10.32 -10.38
N ARG A 377 16.06 -11.40 -10.30
CA ARG A 377 15.46 -12.09 -11.45
C ARG A 377 13.96 -12.26 -11.21
N TYR A 378 13.20 -12.42 -12.28
CA TYR A 378 11.80 -12.84 -12.19
C TYR A 378 11.66 -14.27 -11.67
N GLU A 379 10.99 -14.40 -10.52
CA GLU A 379 10.73 -15.63 -9.78
C GLU A 379 9.22 -15.68 -9.52
N PRO A 380 8.42 -16.41 -10.32
CA PRO A 380 6.96 -16.31 -10.27
C PRO A 380 6.33 -16.98 -9.05
N ALA A 381 7.08 -17.77 -8.27
CA ALA A 381 6.60 -18.59 -7.15
C ALA A 381 7.39 -18.25 -5.87
N GLU A 382 7.96 -19.24 -5.18
CA GLU A 382 8.93 -19.03 -4.10
C GLU A 382 10.23 -18.39 -4.61
N SER A 383 10.95 -17.68 -3.72
CA SER A 383 12.26 -17.09 -4.01
C SER A 383 13.38 -18.11 -3.81
N ASP A 384 14.34 -18.17 -4.74
CA ASP A 384 15.59 -18.93 -4.61
C ASP A 384 16.54 -18.28 -3.60
N SER A 385 16.36 -16.98 -3.32
CA SER A 385 17.16 -16.20 -2.38
C SER A 385 16.43 -15.98 -1.05
N LYS A 386 17.17 -16.08 0.07
CA LYS A 386 16.66 -15.77 1.42
C LYS A 386 17.17 -14.42 1.88
N ILE A 387 16.49 -13.34 1.48
CA ILE A 387 16.68 -12.02 2.09
C ILE A 387 15.71 -11.91 3.27
N LYS A 388 16.20 -11.48 4.44
CA LYS A 388 15.44 -11.37 5.71
C LYS A 388 14.76 -12.65 6.26
N GLY A 389 15.13 -13.83 5.73
CA GLY A 389 14.81 -15.11 6.36
C GLY A 389 13.39 -15.66 6.17
N GLY A 390 12.55 -15.01 5.38
CA GLY A 390 11.19 -15.46 5.04
C GLY A 390 11.12 -16.34 3.78
N ASN A 391 9.96 -17.01 3.60
CA ASN A 391 9.58 -17.68 2.34
C ASN A 391 8.71 -16.79 1.43
N SER A 392 8.44 -15.55 1.83
CA SER A 392 7.66 -14.57 1.06
C SER A 392 8.48 -14.07 -0.13
N ASN A 393 7.82 -13.88 -1.28
CA ASN A 393 8.49 -13.47 -2.52
C ASN A 393 7.78 -12.32 -3.24
N TRP A 394 8.49 -11.20 -3.40
CA TRP A 394 8.08 -10.00 -4.11
C TRP A 394 8.76 -9.85 -5.49
N ARG A 395 9.43 -10.90 -5.97
CA ARG A 395 10.17 -10.92 -7.25
C ARG A 395 9.39 -11.55 -8.40
N GLY A 396 8.07 -11.45 -8.40
CA GLY A 396 7.26 -11.95 -9.50
C GLY A 396 5.83 -12.40 -9.18
N PRO A 397 5.52 -12.92 -7.98
CA PRO A 397 4.16 -13.33 -7.65
C PRO A 397 3.17 -12.17 -7.65
N VAL A 398 1.88 -12.49 -7.76
CA VAL A 398 0.75 -11.57 -7.62
C VAL A 398 0.34 -11.47 -6.16
N TRP A 399 0.21 -10.24 -5.67
CA TRP A 399 -0.21 -9.93 -4.30
C TRP A 399 -1.52 -9.13 -4.32
N PHE A 400 -2.49 -9.54 -3.49
CA PHE A 400 -3.79 -8.89 -3.40
C PHE A 400 -3.71 -7.43 -2.93
N PRO A 401 -2.95 -7.06 -1.88
CA PRO A 401 -2.90 -5.68 -1.37
C PRO A 401 -2.53 -4.65 -2.43
N THR A 402 -1.41 -4.86 -3.12
CA THR A 402 -0.86 -3.91 -4.09
C THR A 402 -1.70 -3.88 -5.36
N THR A 403 -2.14 -5.05 -5.85
CA THR A 403 -3.05 -5.11 -7.00
C THR A 403 -4.39 -4.42 -6.71
N PHE A 404 -4.92 -4.56 -5.50
CA PHE A 404 -6.15 -3.88 -5.07
C PHE A 404 -5.99 -2.36 -5.07
N LEU A 405 -4.85 -1.84 -4.59
CA LEU A 405 -4.57 -0.40 -4.63
C LEU A 405 -4.40 0.13 -6.06
N ILE A 406 -3.83 -0.65 -6.99
CA ILE A 406 -3.81 -0.30 -8.42
C ILE A 406 -5.24 -0.13 -8.95
N ILE A 407 -6.14 -1.07 -8.65
CA ILE A 407 -7.55 -1.01 -9.04
C ILE A 407 -8.20 0.28 -8.48
N GLU A 408 -7.97 0.60 -7.20
CA GLU A 408 -8.52 1.83 -6.62
C GLU A 408 -7.98 3.10 -7.26
N SER A 409 -6.67 3.16 -7.53
CA SER A 409 -6.04 4.28 -8.24
C SER A 409 -6.63 4.48 -9.63
N LEU A 410 -6.75 3.40 -10.42
CA LEU A 410 -7.34 3.43 -11.76
C LEU A 410 -8.80 3.91 -11.74
N ARG A 411 -9.59 3.48 -10.76
CA ARG A 411 -10.98 3.97 -10.59
C ARG A 411 -11.03 5.45 -10.23
N LYS A 412 -10.16 5.92 -9.34
CA LYS A 412 -10.08 7.35 -8.98
C LYS A 412 -9.70 8.18 -10.19
N LEU A 413 -8.70 7.75 -10.96
CA LEU A 413 -8.27 8.41 -12.20
C LEU A 413 -9.38 8.38 -13.26
N GLY A 414 -10.01 7.24 -13.50
CA GLY A 414 -11.12 7.13 -14.46
C GLY A 414 -12.29 8.05 -14.11
N LYS A 415 -12.59 8.24 -12.82
CA LYS A 415 -13.57 9.24 -12.38
C LYS A 415 -13.10 10.69 -12.56
N ALA A 416 -11.80 10.93 -12.49
CA ALA A 416 -11.23 12.26 -12.63
C ALA A 416 -11.14 12.70 -14.10
N TYR A 417 -10.63 11.83 -14.97
CA TYR A 417 -10.46 12.09 -16.41
C TYR A 417 -11.74 11.87 -17.23
N GLY A 418 -12.75 11.24 -16.64
CA GLY A 418 -14.02 10.94 -17.29
C GLY A 418 -14.04 9.58 -17.99
N PRO A 419 -15.24 9.11 -18.39
CA PRO A 419 -15.46 7.76 -18.89
C PRO A 419 -14.79 7.48 -20.24
N ASP A 420 -14.55 8.52 -21.05
CA ASP A 420 -13.99 8.39 -22.40
C ASP A 420 -12.46 8.41 -22.42
N PHE A 421 -11.82 8.78 -21.31
CA PHE A 421 -10.37 8.77 -21.22
C PHE A 421 -9.86 7.33 -21.32
N SER A 422 -9.07 7.08 -22.36
CA SER A 422 -8.52 5.76 -22.66
C SER A 422 -7.04 5.84 -22.97
N VAL A 423 -6.32 4.76 -22.70
CA VAL A 423 -4.92 4.56 -23.05
C VAL A 423 -4.80 3.42 -24.07
N PRO A 424 -3.80 3.45 -24.97
CA PRO A 424 -3.56 2.32 -25.86
C PRO A 424 -3.22 1.07 -25.04
N LEU A 425 -3.65 -0.10 -25.51
CA LEU A 425 -3.10 -1.36 -25.01
C LEU A 425 -1.70 -1.56 -25.62
N PRO A 426 -0.76 -2.15 -24.86
CA PRO A 426 0.58 -2.45 -25.35
C PRO A 426 0.61 -3.66 -26.32
N ASP A 427 -0.52 -3.98 -26.96
CA ASP A 427 -0.63 -5.05 -27.95
C ASP A 427 -0.62 -4.49 -29.39
N ASP A 428 -0.28 -5.34 -30.36
CA ASP A 428 -0.27 -4.97 -31.78
C ASP A 428 -1.68 -4.68 -32.36
N SER A 429 -2.73 -4.77 -31.53
CA SER A 429 -4.12 -4.62 -31.99
C SER A 429 -4.55 -3.17 -32.13
N GLY A 430 -3.79 -2.22 -31.55
CA GLY A 430 -4.15 -0.80 -31.54
C GLY A 430 -5.41 -0.48 -30.73
N ARG A 431 -5.94 -1.45 -29.97
CA ARG A 431 -7.10 -1.26 -29.11
C ARG A 431 -6.76 -0.27 -27.99
N ARG A 432 -7.78 0.47 -27.55
CA ARG A 432 -7.70 1.36 -26.39
C ARG A 432 -8.61 0.85 -25.30
N VAL A 433 -8.21 1.06 -24.05
CA VAL A 433 -8.98 0.68 -22.87
C VAL A 433 -9.12 1.89 -21.96
N THR A 434 -10.29 2.06 -21.36
CA THR A 434 -10.52 3.12 -20.37
C THR A 434 -9.87 2.75 -19.04
N LEU A 435 -9.56 3.73 -18.19
CA LEU A 435 -8.97 3.44 -16.88
C LEU A 435 -9.92 2.61 -15.99
N THR A 436 -11.23 2.82 -16.11
CA THR A 436 -12.23 1.98 -15.44
C THR A 436 -12.25 0.57 -16.00
N GLY A 437 -12.15 0.39 -17.32
CA GLY A 437 -12.06 -0.93 -17.95
C GLY A 437 -10.78 -1.67 -17.57
N MET A 438 -9.66 -0.96 -17.43
CA MET A 438 -8.42 -1.52 -16.87
C MET A 438 -8.62 -2.03 -15.44
N ALA A 439 -9.24 -1.21 -14.58
CA ALA A 439 -9.54 -1.60 -13.20
C ALA A 439 -10.45 -2.83 -13.12
N GLU A 440 -11.46 -2.90 -13.99
CA GLU A 440 -12.38 -4.04 -14.10
C GLU A 440 -11.66 -5.32 -14.54
N GLU A 441 -10.79 -5.22 -15.55
CA GLU A 441 -10.03 -6.35 -16.07
C GLU A 441 -9.09 -6.93 -14.99
N ILE A 442 -8.37 -6.07 -14.25
CA ILE A 442 -7.52 -6.52 -13.14
C ILE A 442 -8.37 -7.16 -12.03
N ALA A 443 -9.50 -6.55 -11.66
CA ALA A 443 -10.40 -7.12 -10.65
C ALA A 443 -10.90 -8.50 -11.07
N ASN A 444 -11.29 -8.67 -12.34
CA ASN A 444 -11.72 -9.94 -12.89
C ASN A 444 -10.61 -10.99 -12.90
N ARG A 445 -9.35 -10.61 -13.15
CA ARG A 445 -8.17 -11.50 -13.06
C ARG A 445 -7.94 -12.01 -11.63
N LEU A 446 -8.03 -11.13 -10.63
CA LEU A 446 -7.93 -11.54 -9.23
C LEU A 446 -9.09 -12.46 -8.81
N ILE A 447 -10.32 -12.18 -9.25
CA ILE A 447 -11.47 -13.06 -8.97
C ILE A 447 -11.30 -14.42 -9.68
N ARG A 448 -10.74 -14.42 -10.90
CA ARG A 448 -10.55 -15.61 -11.72
C ARG A 448 -9.71 -16.68 -11.03
N ILE A 449 -8.74 -16.27 -10.20
CA ILE A 449 -7.91 -17.17 -9.37
C ILE A 449 -8.78 -18.20 -8.62
N PHE A 450 -9.93 -17.76 -8.13
CA PHE A 450 -10.82 -18.56 -7.31
C PHE A 450 -11.97 -19.19 -8.07
N THR A 451 -12.15 -18.93 -9.36
CA THR A 451 -13.27 -19.48 -10.15
C THR A 451 -12.84 -20.71 -10.95
N LYS A 452 -13.80 -21.60 -11.27
CA LYS A 452 -13.55 -22.71 -12.19
C LYS A 452 -13.43 -22.16 -13.62
N ASN A 453 -12.42 -22.62 -14.35
CA ASN A 453 -12.25 -22.35 -15.77
C ASN A 453 -13.12 -23.31 -16.62
N GLU A 454 -12.94 -23.30 -17.94
CA GLU A 454 -13.70 -24.15 -18.88
C GLU A 454 -13.46 -25.65 -18.64
N GLU A 455 -12.27 -26.03 -18.17
CA GLU A 455 -11.95 -27.41 -17.77
C GLU A 455 -12.44 -27.76 -16.35
N GLY A 456 -13.17 -26.86 -15.68
CA GLY A 456 -13.68 -27.08 -14.32
C GLY A 456 -12.64 -26.94 -13.21
N ARG A 457 -11.42 -26.47 -13.52
CA ARG A 457 -10.29 -26.32 -12.60
C ARG A 457 -10.16 -24.90 -12.07
N ARG A 458 -9.67 -24.74 -10.83
CA ARG A 458 -9.40 -23.41 -10.25
C ARG A 458 -7.90 -23.10 -10.26
N PRO A 459 -7.47 -21.92 -10.71
CA PRO A 459 -6.06 -21.53 -10.67
C PRO A 459 -5.43 -21.62 -9.28
N VAL A 460 -6.16 -21.22 -8.22
CA VAL A 460 -5.67 -21.24 -6.82
C VAL A 460 -5.07 -22.58 -6.38
N TYR A 461 -5.51 -23.71 -6.94
CA TYR A 461 -4.98 -25.03 -6.58
C TYR A 461 -3.84 -25.51 -7.47
N GLY A 462 -3.51 -24.78 -8.54
CA GLY A 462 -2.45 -25.11 -9.50
C GLY A 462 -2.50 -26.59 -9.93
N GLY A 463 -1.37 -27.27 -9.72
CA GLY A 463 -1.19 -28.70 -10.01
C GLY A 463 -1.75 -29.67 -8.95
N SER A 464 -2.32 -29.20 -7.84
CA SER A 464 -2.77 -30.06 -6.74
C SER A 464 -4.05 -30.83 -7.08
N LYS A 465 -3.90 -32.05 -7.60
CA LYS A 465 -5.03 -32.93 -7.99
C LYS A 465 -6.03 -33.16 -6.86
N LYS A 466 -5.57 -33.26 -5.61
CA LYS A 466 -6.45 -33.45 -4.45
C LYS A 466 -7.46 -32.32 -4.32
N PHE A 467 -7.03 -31.07 -4.45
CA PHE A 467 -7.93 -29.93 -4.35
C PHE A 467 -8.64 -29.60 -5.66
N GLN A 468 -8.16 -30.07 -6.81
CA GLN A 468 -8.86 -29.87 -8.09
C GLN A 468 -10.02 -30.86 -8.27
N ASP A 469 -9.76 -32.15 -8.04
CA ASP A 469 -10.61 -33.23 -8.57
C ASP A 469 -11.47 -33.92 -7.49
N ASP A 470 -10.99 -33.97 -6.25
CA ASP A 470 -11.65 -34.72 -5.17
C ASP A 470 -12.99 -34.07 -4.79
N PRO A 471 -14.12 -34.80 -4.85
CA PRO A 471 -15.45 -34.25 -4.56
C PRO A 471 -15.60 -33.77 -3.12
N HIS A 472 -14.75 -34.22 -2.19
CA HIS A 472 -14.76 -33.81 -0.80
C HIS A 472 -13.88 -32.59 -0.52
N TRP A 473 -13.00 -32.18 -1.45
CA TRP A 473 -12.06 -31.07 -1.21
C TRP A 473 -12.21 -29.91 -2.19
N ARG A 474 -12.67 -30.17 -3.42
CA ARG A 474 -12.64 -29.20 -4.53
C ARG A 474 -13.42 -27.91 -4.33
N ASP A 475 -14.39 -27.91 -3.44
CA ASP A 475 -15.25 -26.75 -3.16
C ASP A 475 -14.90 -26.04 -1.84
N TYR A 476 -13.88 -26.50 -1.10
CA TYR A 476 -13.33 -25.83 0.10
C TYR A 476 -12.11 -24.98 -0.26
N ILE A 477 -12.36 -23.72 -0.60
CA ILE A 477 -11.38 -22.79 -1.14
C ILE A 477 -10.42 -22.31 -0.04
N LEU A 478 -9.14 -22.57 -0.28
CA LEU A 478 -8.03 -22.05 0.51
C LEU A 478 -7.64 -20.64 0.04
N PHE A 479 -7.04 -19.88 0.95
CA PHE A 479 -6.61 -18.50 0.70
C PHE A 479 -5.14 -18.41 1.02
N TYR A 480 -4.37 -17.94 0.05
CA TYR A 480 -2.93 -17.98 0.10
C TYR A 480 -2.34 -16.59 0.32
N GLU A 481 -1.13 -16.56 0.86
CA GLU A 481 -0.35 -15.33 1.07
C GLU A 481 -0.16 -14.56 -0.24
N TYR A 482 0.22 -15.27 -1.30
CA TYR A 482 0.41 -14.73 -2.64
C TYR A 482 0.14 -15.80 -3.71
N PHE A 483 0.18 -15.39 -4.97
CA PHE A 483 -0.20 -16.24 -6.10
C PHE A 483 0.86 -16.26 -7.17
N HIS A 484 1.09 -17.43 -7.74
CA HIS A 484 2.10 -17.64 -8.76
C HIS A 484 1.87 -16.72 -9.96
N GLY A 485 2.90 -15.96 -10.34
CA GLY A 485 2.82 -14.88 -11.34
C GLY A 485 2.32 -15.32 -12.73
N ASP A 486 2.57 -16.57 -13.13
CA ASP A 486 2.18 -17.08 -14.45
C ASP A 486 0.99 -18.05 -14.49
N ASN A 487 0.57 -18.66 -13.38
CA ASN A 487 -0.48 -19.69 -13.39
C ASN A 487 -1.53 -19.54 -12.28
N GLY A 488 -1.37 -18.57 -11.38
CA GLY A 488 -2.35 -18.25 -10.34
C GLY A 488 -2.45 -19.27 -9.21
N ALA A 489 -1.54 -20.25 -9.12
CA ALA A 489 -1.47 -21.18 -8.01
C ALA A 489 -1.24 -20.41 -6.70
N GLY A 490 -1.94 -20.78 -5.63
CA GLY A 490 -1.68 -20.23 -4.31
C GLY A 490 -0.35 -20.72 -3.74
N ILE A 491 0.46 -19.80 -3.21
CA ILE A 491 1.80 -20.04 -2.66
C ILE A 491 1.91 -19.35 -1.28
N GLY A 492 2.80 -19.84 -0.42
CA GLY A 492 2.95 -19.35 0.95
C GLY A 492 1.86 -19.90 1.87
N ALA A 493 1.57 -19.16 2.95
CA ALA A 493 0.59 -19.59 3.95
C ALA A 493 -0.78 -19.84 3.35
N SER A 494 -1.36 -21.03 3.57
CA SER A 494 -2.56 -21.48 2.85
C SER A 494 -3.89 -21.16 3.53
N HIS A 495 -3.86 -20.51 4.70
CA HIS A 495 -5.03 -20.01 5.43
C HIS A 495 -4.97 -18.50 5.65
N GLN A 496 -4.27 -17.81 4.74
CA GLN A 496 -4.06 -16.38 4.75
C GLN A 496 -5.33 -15.67 4.25
N THR A 497 -6.47 -15.94 4.90
CA THR A 497 -7.72 -15.20 4.75
C THR A 497 -7.67 -13.82 5.40
N GLY A 498 -6.46 -13.25 5.56
CA GLY A 498 -6.20 -11.87 5.87
C GLY A 498 -6.44 -10.98 4.65
N TRP A 499 -5.37 -10.44 4.04
CA TRP A 499 -5.54 -9.52 2.91
C TRP A 499 -6.13 -10.19 1.67
N THR A 500 -6.00 -11.51 1.51
CA THR A 500 -6.54 -12.20 0.32
C THR A 500 -8.07 -12.21 0.34
N ALA A 501 -8.68 -11.95 1.50
CA ALA A 501 -10.11 -11.72 1.61
C ALA A 501 -10.58 -10.43 0.91
N LEU A 502 -9.70 -9.55 0.45
CA LEU A 502 -10.03 -8.44 -0.46
C LEU A 502 -10.75 -8.91 -1.73
N VAL A 503 -10.62 -10.19 -2.12
CA VAL A 503 -11.44 -10.76 -3.20
C VAL A 503 -12.95 -10.60 -2.93
N ALA A 504 -13.38 -10.64 -1.67
CA ALA A 504 -14.78 -10.42 -1.31
C ALA A 504 -15.22 -8.98 -1.63
N SER A 505 -14.36 -8.00 -1.36
CA SER A 505 -14.57 -6.61 -1.76
C SER A 505 -14.62 -6.44 -3.27
N LEU A 506 -13.74 -7.12 -4.00
CA LEU A 506 -13.78 -7.09 -5.47
C LEU A 506 -15.07 -7.68 -6.03
N ILE A 507 -15.55 -8.80 -5.48
CA ILE A 507 -16.83 -9.40 -5.88
C ILE A 507 -18.00 -8.46 -5.55
N ASP A 508 -18.03 -7.89 -4.33
CA ASP A 508 -19.07 -6.94 -3.92
C ASP A 508 -19.10 -5.70 -4.82
N GLU A 509 -17.97 -5.27 -5.37
CA GLU A 509 -17.90 -4.04 -6.16
C GLU A 509 -18.08 -4.23 -7.66
N TRP A 510 -17.64 -5.36 -8.22
CA TRP A 510 -17.56 -5.58 -9.67
C TRP A 510 -18.52 -6.64 -10.21
N ARG A 511 -19.17 -7.44 -9.34
CA ARG A 511 -20.12 -8.48 -9.76
C ARG A 511 -21.53 -8.25 -9.21
N ARG A 512 -21.92 -6.98 -9.03
CA ARG A 512 -23.27 -6.59 -8.58
C ARG A 512 -24.34 -6.82 -9.63
#